data_AF-A0A0R3FYH5-F1
#
_entry.id   AF-A0A0R3FYH5-F1
#
_cell.length_a   1.000
_cell.length_b   1.000
_cell.length_c   1.000
_cell.angle_alpha   90.00
_cell.angle_beta   90.00
_cell.angle_gamma   90.00
#
_symmetry.space_group_name_H-M   'P 1'
#
loop_
_entity.id
_entity.type
_entity.pdbx_description
1 polymer ?
#
loop_
_entity_poly.entity_id
_entity_poly.type
_entity_poly.pdbx_seq_one_letter_code
_entity_poly.pdbx_strand_id
1 'polypeptide(L)'
;MSDTPDPGYTDNGVPTFESVREKIETRSGTAAGSAELDAESEEGRALEEQFEARSRAAADRIEEIRRSMREEASPSRPDEQ
;
A
#
# COMPACT_ATOMS: atom_id res chain seq x y z
N MET A 1 37.45 33.35 14.89
CA MET A 1 36.41 32.41 14.46
C MET A 1 36.04 31.58 15.67
N SER A 2 34.81 31.72 16.17
CA SER A 2 34.34 30.85 17.25
C SER A 2 34.11 29.47 16.67
N ASP A 3 34.97 28.54 17.04
CA ASP A 3 34.75 27.11 16.86
C ASP A 3 33.78 26.69 17.98
N THR A 4 32.50 27.02 17.81
CA THR A 4 31.45 26.45 18.64
C THR A 4 31.13 25.10 18.02
N PRO A 5 31.42 23.97 18.68
CA PRO A 5 31.12 22.66 18.12
C PRO A 5 29.64 22.60 17.77
N ASP A 6 29.34 22.07 16.58
CA ASP A 6 27.97 21.76 16.19
C ASP A 6 27.35 20.90 17.30
N PRO A 7 26.24 21.28 17.95
CA PRO A 7 25.64 20.48 19.01
C PRO A 7 25.32 19.03 18.59
N GLY A 8 25.24 18.77 17.28
CA GLY A 8 25.09 17.44 16.72
C GLY A 8 26.36 16.59 16.64
N TYR A 9 27.56 17.17 16.76
CA TYR A 9 28.84 16.49 16.56
C TYR A 9 29.88 16.86 17.62
N THR A 10 30.70 15.90 18.00
CA THR A 10 31.91 16.14 18.81
C THR A 10 32.96 16.89 18.00
N ASP A 11 33.96 17.48 18.68
CA ASP A 11 35.08 18.19 18.04
C ASP A 11 35.87 17.34 17.03
N ASN A 12 35.83 16.01 17.16
CA ASN A 12 36.45 15.07 16.23
C ASN A 12 35.55 14.71 15.03
N GLY A 13 34.38 15.36 14.90
CA GLY A 13 33.40 15.12 13.85
C GLY A 13 32.54 13.85 14.05
N VAL A 14 32.57 13.25 15.24
CA VAL A 14 31.72 12.08 15.55
C VAL A 14 30.33 12.55 16.00
N PRO A 15 29.22 12.03 15.43
CA PRO A 15 27.87 12.37 15.87
C PRO A 15 27.66 12.10 17.37
N THR A 16 26.96 12.99 18.05
CA THR A 16 26.56 12.77 19.45
C THR A 16 25.41 11.77 19.51
N PHE A 17 25.25 11.09 20.65
CA PHE A 17 24.14 10.15 20.84
C PHE A 17 22.76 10.82 20.69
N GLU A 18 22.59 12.03 21.23
CA GLU A 18 21.34 12.80 21.10
C GLU A 18 21.03 13.11 19.62
N SER A 19 22.02 13.51 18.83
CA SER A 19 21.81 13.79 17.39
C SER A 19 21.33 12.56 16.61
N VAL A 20 21.87 11.37 16.95
CA VAL A 20 21.49 10.12 16.30
C VAL A 20 20.09 9.70 16.75
N ARG A 21 19.77 9.85 18.04
CA ARG A 21 18.43 9.59 18.58
C ARG A 21 17.39 10.47 17.90
N GLU A 22 17.58 11.78 17.89
CA GLU A 22 16.66 12.74 17.27
C GLU A 22 16.44 12.43 15.78
N LYS A 23 17.52 12.07 15.07
CA LYS A 23 17.45 11.68 13.65
C LYS A 23 16.66 10.40 13.43
N ILE A 24 16.79 9.41 14.32
CA ILE A 24 16.00 8.16 14.26
C ILE A 24 14.54 8.46 14.56
N GLU A 25 14.25 9.22 15.61
CA GLU A 25 12.88 9.58 15.99
C GLU A 25 12.18 10.37 14.88
N THR A 26 12.86 11.36 14.31
CA THR A 26 12.35 12.12 13.16
C THR A 26 12.04 11.22 11.97
N ARG A 27 12.98 10.35 11.57
CA ARG A 27 12.77 9.40 10.46
C ARG A 27 11.64 8.42 10.75
N SER A 28 11.56 7.92 11.98
CA SER A 28 10.50 7.01 12.40
C SER A 28 9.13 7.70 12.38
N GLY A 29 9.05 8.95 12.81
CA GLY A 29 7.81 9.74 12.76
C GLY A 29 7.37 10.02 11.32
N THR A 30 8.29 10.38 10.42
CA THR A 30 7.99 10.55 9.00
C THR A 30 7.53 9.25 8.34
N ALA A 31 8.22 8.13 8.62
CA ALA A 31 7.87 6.84 8.04
C ALA A 31 6.47 6.36 8.48
N ALA A 32 6.03 6.70 9.70
CA ALA A 32 4.70 6.35 10.17
C ALA A 32 3.58 7.00 9.34
N GLY A 33 3.78 8.22 8.83
CA GLY A 33 2.78 8.94 8.03
C GLY A 33 3.04 8.91 6.52
N SER A 34 4.21 8.48 6.06
CA SER A 34 4.56 8.53 4.63
C SER A 34 3.71 7.58 3.79
N ALA A 35 3.37 6.40 4.31
CA ALA A 35 2.54 5.44 3.59
C ALA A 35 1.12 5.97 3.31
N GLU A 36 0.54 6.73 4.23
CA GLU A 36 -0.77 7.37 4.05
C GLU A 36 -0.69 8.47 2.99
N LEU A 37 0.35 9.31 3.04
CA LEU A 37 0.58 10.35 2.02
C LEU A 37 0.86 9.77 0.64
N ASP A 38 1.63 8.68 0.56
CA ASP A 38 1.92 7.98 -0.68
C ASP A 38 0.64 7.32 -1.25
N ALA A 39 -0.23 6.77 -0.39
CA ALA A 39 -1.52 6.22 -0.82
C ALA A 39 -2.49 7.32 -1.30
N GLU A 40 -2.47 8.49 -0.67
CA GLU A 40 -3.29 9.64 -1.06
C GLU A 40 -2.73 10.43 -2.26
N SER A 41 -1.51 10.14 -2.70
CA SER A 41 -0.92 10.74 -3.90
C SER A 41 -1.72 10.45 -5.18
N GLU A 42 -1.47 11.20 -6.25
CA GLU A 42 -2.14 10.96 -7.54
C GLU A 42 -1.79 9.56 -8.08
N GLU A 43 -0.53 9.15 -7.98
CA GLU A 43 -0.05 7.83 -8.35
C GLU A 43 -0.67 6.73 -7.48
N GLY A 44 -0.78 6.97 -6.17
CA GLY A 44 -1.41 6.06 -5.21
C GLY A 44 -2.87 5.78 -5.55
N ARG A 45 -3.66 6.84 -5.82
CA ARG A 45 -5.06 6.72 -6.25
C ARG A 45 -5.19 6.00 -7.59
N ALA A 46 -4.31 6.27 -8.56
CA ALA A 46 -4.34 5.62 -9.86
C ALA A 46 -4.00 4.11 -9.78
N LEU A 47 -3.12 3.70 -8.87
CA LEU A 47 -2.84 2.29 -8.60
C LEU A 47 -4.03 1.59 -7.94
N GLU A 48 -4.67 2.24 -6.96
CA GLU A 48 -5.87 1.71 -6.29
C GLU A 48 -7.01 1.52 -7.30
N GLU A 49 -7.27 2.50 -8.17
CA GLU A 49 -8.32 2.39 -9.19
C GLU A 49 -8.07 1.23 -10.15
N GLN A 50 -6.82 1.02 -10.58
CA GLN A 50 -6.45 -0.12 -11.43
C GLN A 50 -6.64 -1.47 -10.70
N PHE A 51 -6.30 -1.52 -9.41
CA PHE A 51 -6.50 -2.70 -8.59
C PHE A 51 -7.98 -3.02 -8.41
N GLU A 52 -8.80 -2.00 -8.14
CA GLU A 52 -10.24 -2.14 -7.99
C GLU A 52 -10.90 -2.58 -9.30
N ALA A 53 -10.53 -1.97 -10.43
CA ALA A 53 -11.02 -2.35 -11.75
C ALA A 53 -10.72 -3.82 -12.07
N ARG A 54 -9.49 -4.28 -11.77
CA ARG A 54 -9.10 -5.69 -11.95
C ARG A 54 -9.88 -6.62 -11.02
N SER A 55 -10.10 -6.20 -9.78
CA SER A 55 -10.84 -6.98 -8.78
C SER A 55 -12.31 -7.14 -9.17
N ARG A 56 -12.96 -6.09 -9.65
CA ARG A 56 -14.33 -6.14 -10.19
C ARG A 56 -14.42 -7.07 -11.40
N ALA A 57 -13.52 -6.91 -12.38
CA ALA A 57 -13.49 -7.78 -13.56
C ALA A 57 -13.28 -9.26 -13.20
N ALA A 58 -12.43 -9.55 -12.21
CA ALA A 58 -12.24 -10.91 -11.70
C ALA A 58 -13.51 -11.45 -11.03
N ALA A 59 -14.20 -10.64 -10.23
CA ALA A 59 -15.45 -11.01 -9.57
C ALA A 59 -16.55 -11.33 -10.60
N ASP A 60 -16.73 -10.47 -11.60
CA ASP A 60 -17.70 -10.66 -12.68
C ASP A 60 -17.43 -11.96 -13.44
N ARG A 61 -16.16 -12.24 -13.74
CA ARG A 61 -15.77 -13.48 -14.43
C ARG A 61 -16.07 -14.73 -13.59
N ILE A 62 -15.86 -14.67 -12.28
CA ILE A 62 -16.19 -15.78 -11.37
C ILE A 62 -17.71 -15.99 -11.33
N GLU A 63 -18.51 -14.92 -11.35
CA GLU A 63 -19.97 -15.04 -11.41
C GLU A 63 -20.44 -15.70 -12.70
N GLU A 64 -19.89 -15.29 -13.84
CA GLU A 64 -20.17 -15.91 -15.15
C GLU A 64 -19.89 -17.41 -15.11
N ILE A 65 -18.72 -17.82 -14.62
CA ILE A 65 -18.35 -19.24 -14.48
C ILE A 65 -19.37 -19.98 -13.61
N ARG A 66 -19.77 -19.42 -12.47
CA ARG A 66 -20.79 -20.05 -11.58
C ARG A 66 -22.14 -20.20 -12.27
N ARG A 67 -22.52 -19.22 -13.11
CA ARG A 67 -23.77 -19.28 -13.88
C ARG A 67 -23.69 -20.37 -14.95
N SER A 68 -22.63 -20.42 -15.74
CA SER A 68 -22.42 -21.46 -16.75
C SER A 68 -22.43 -22.86 -16.15
N MET A 69 -21.77 -23.06 -15.00
CA MET A 69 -21.79 -24.36 -14.29
C MET A 69 -23.20 -24.74 -13.81
N ARG A 70 -24.01 -23.77 -13.40
CA ARG A 70 -25.40 -24.02 -12.98
C ARG A 70 -26.30 -24.36 -14.17
N GLU A 71 -26.12 -23.67 -15.30
CA GLU A 71 -26.85 -23.94 -16.54
C GLU A 71 -26.53 -25.32 -17.09
N GLU A 72 -25.25 -25.72 -17.12
CA GLU A 72 -24.81 -27.05 -17.53
C GLU A 72 -25.32 -28.15 -16.58
N ALA A 73 -25.37 -27.88 -15.28
CA ALA A 73 -25.88 -28.81 -14.28
C ALA A 73 -27.41 -28.88 -14.18
N SER A 74 -28.15 -28.03 -14.89
CA SER A 74 -29.61 -28.07 -14.92
C SER A 74 -30.04 -29.04 -16.03
N PRO A 75 -30.39 -30.30 -15.73
CA PRO A 75 -30.77 -31.23 -16.75
C PRO A 75 -32.09 -30.75 -17.35
N SER A 76 -32.11 -30.56 -18.66
CA SER A 76 -33.34 -30.57 -19.44
C SER A 76 -34.14 -31.81 -19.03
N ARG A 77 -35.15 -31.64 -18.19
CA ARG A 77 -36.24 -32.63 -18.08
C ARG A 77 -36.94 -32.58 -19.43
N PRO A 78 -36.89 -33.64 -20.26
CA PRO A 78 -37.80 -33.70 -21.38
C PRO A 78 -39.21 -33.76 -20.82
N ASP A 79 -40.10 -32.93 -21.37
CA ASP A 79 -41.53 -33.02 -21.14
C ASP A 79 -42.00 -34.44 -21.48
N GLU A 80 -42.42 -35.21 -20.47
CA GLU A 80 -43.18 -36.44 -20.70
C GLU A 80 -44.68 -36.10 -20.73
N GLN A 81 -45.25 -36.31 -21.92
CA GLN A 81 -46.67 -36.25 -22.27
C GLN A 81 -47.36 -37.58 -21.96
#